data_AF-A0A016TYY0-F1
#
_entry.id   AF-A0A016TYY0-F1
#
_cell.length_a   1.000
_cell.length_b   1.000
_cell.length_c   1.000
_cell.angle_alpha   90.00
_cell.angle_beta   90.00
_cell.angle_gamma   90.00
#
_symmetry.space_group_name_H-M   'P 1'
#
loop_
_entity.id
_entity.type
_entity.pdbx_description
1 polymer ?
#
loop_
_entity_poly.entity_id
_entity_poly.type
_entity_poly.pdbx_seq_one_letter_code
_entity_poly.pdbx_strand_id
1 'polypeptide(L)'
;MSVSSGSSLCGDQDQGLLLDDEEEIDFYAILNVPKNATEEEINKAYRRRCLIFHPDRHSDEDDKKEAEKIFVRLRRAHESM
;
A
#
# COMPACT_ATOMS: atom_id res chain seq x y z
N MET A 1 55.17 7.73 -16.26
CA MET A 1 56.05 7.54 -15.09
C MET A 1 55.12 7.62 -13.90
N SER A 2 54.69 6.48 -13.36
CA SER A 2 55.21 5.96 -12.07
C SER A 2 54.69 6.84 -10.93
N VAL A 3 53.93 6.42 -9.93
CA VAL A 3 53.49 5.16 -9.32
C VAL A 3 52.24 5.56 -8.50
N SER A 4 51.25 4.73 -8.22
CA SER A 4 51.25 3.92 -6.99
C SER A 4 49.82 3.40 -6.76
N SER A 5 49.77 2.14 -6.33
CA SER A 5 48.82 1.58 -5.36
C SER A 5 47.34 1.63 -5.74
N GLY A 6 46.68 0.53 -6.12
CA GLY A 6 46.82 -0.80 -5.53
C GLY A 6 45.96 -0.91 -4.29
N SER A 7 44.76 -1.46 -4.53
CA SER A 7 44.04 -2.35 -3.63
C SER A 7 43.19 -1.77 -2.50
N SER A 8 41.99 -2.34 -2.47
CA SER A 8 41.19 -2.62 -1.28
C SER A 8 40.55 -1.43 -0.60
N LEU A 9 39.31 -1.16 -1.00
CA LEU A 9 38.27 -1.15 0.02
C LEU A 9 37.04 -1.89 -0.50
N CYS A 10 36.97 -3.16 -0.10
CA CYS A 10 35.77 -3.86 0.34
C CYS A 10 34.46 -3.36 -0.27
N GLY A 11 34.08 -3.95 -1.41
CA GLY A 11 32.67 -4.12 -1.72
C GLY A 11 32.11 -5.15 -0.76
N ASP A 12 31.61 -4.68 0.38
CA ASP A 12 30.78 -5.45 1.31
C ASP A 12 29.90 -4.46 2.04
N GLN A 13 28.97 -3.93 1.29
CA GLN A 13 27.75 -3.44 1.89
C GLN A 13 26.65 -4.11 1.09
N ASP A 14 26.50 -5.42 1.31
CA ASP A 14 25.16 -5.97 1.34
C ASP A 14 24.45 -5.23 2.48
N GLN A 15 23.99 -4.00 2.21
CA GLN A 15 22.78 -3.58 2.87
C GLN A 15 21.75 -4.53 2.29
N GLY A 16 21.58 -5.62 3.04
CA GLY A 16 20.50 -6.56 2.93
C GLY A 16 19.31 -5.74 2.49
N LEU A 17 18.80 -6.14 1.34
CA LEU A 17 17.54 -5.75 0.79
C LEU A 17 16.53 -6.00 1.91
N LEU A 18 16.41 -5.02 2.81
CA LEU A 18 15.24 -4.78 3.62
C LEU A 18 14.20 -4.39 2.58
N LEU A 19 13.72 -5.42 1.91
CA LEU A 19 12.31 -5.53 1.63
C LEU A 19 11.70 -5.24 2.99
N ASP A 20 11.21 -4.01 3.16
CA ASP A 20 10.38 -3.65 4.28
C ASP A 20 9.15 -4.58 4.19
N ASP A 21 9.32 -5.78 4.74
CA ASP A 21 8.32 -6.78 5.06
C ASP A 21 7.41 -6.19 6.16
N GLU A 22 6.75 -5.07 5.91
CA GLU A 22 5.84 -4.48 6.89
C GLU A 22 4.50 -3.99 6.35
N GLU A 23 4.24 -3.96 5.04
CA GLU A 23 2.87 -3.67 4.58
C GLU A 23 2.43 -4.59 3.44
N GLU A 24 2.29 -5.89 3.74
CA GLU A 24 1.14 -6.63 3.21
C GLU A 24 -0.12 -5.97 3.80
N ILE A 25 -0.49 -4.82 3.23
CA ILE A 25 -1.78 -4.20 3.47
C ILE A 25 -2.79 -5.27 3.10
N ASP A 26 -3.39 -5.92 4.09
CA ASP A 26 -4.42 -6.93 3.86
C ASP A 26 -5.59 -6.23 3.15
N PHE A 27 -5.56 -6.22 1.82
CA PHE A 27 -6.56 -5.59 0.98
C PHE A 27 -7.95 -6.15 1.30
N TYR A 28 -8.00 -7.46 1.58
CA TYR A 28 -9.15 -8.17 2.11
C TYR A 28 -9.66 -7.55 3.43
N ALA A 29 -8.77 -7.16 4.36
CA ALA A 29 -9.16 -6.50 5.60
C ALA A 29 -9.69 -5.07 5.36
N ILE A 30 -9.10 -4.31 4.43
CA ILE A 30 -9.59 -2.95 4.07
C ILE A 30 -10.96 -3.01 3.42
N LEU A 31 -11.14 -3.92 2.46
CA LEU A 31 -12.42 -4.19 1.80
C LEU A 31 -13.40 -4.88 2.77
N ASN A 32 -12.91 -5.43 3.88
CA ASN A 32 -13.65 -6.23 4.86
C ASN A 32 -14.39 -7.39 4.18
N VAL A 33 -13.62 -8.09 3.35
CA VAL A 33 -14.01 -9.31 2.67
C VAL A 33 -13.08 -10.43 3.13
N PRO A 34 -13.54 -11.67 3.18
CA PRO A 34 -12.67 -12.77 3.57
C PRO A 34 -11.67 -13.09 2.45
N LYS A 35 -10.55 -13.74 2.77
CA LYS A 35 -9.48 -14.06 1.80
C LYS A 35 -9.92 -15.01 0.68
N ASN A 36 -11.06 -15.68 0.86
CA ASN A 36 -11.72 -16.55 -0.12
C ASN A 36 -12.88 -15.87 -0.85
N ALA A 37 -13.03 -14.55 -0.73
CA ALA A 37 -14.10 -13.79 -1.38
C ALA A 37 -14.01 -13.88 -2.89
N THR A 38 -15.17 -13.90 -3.55
CA THR A 38 -15.23 -13.82 -5.01
C THR A 38 -15.05 -12.38 -5.50
N GLU A 39 -14.69 -12.22 -6.77
CA GLU A 39 -14.59 -10.91 -7.42
C GLU A 39 -15.90 -10.10 -7.32
N GLU A 40 -17.05 -10.78 -7.32
CA GLU A 40 -18.36 -10.16 -7.08
C GLU A 40 -18.47 -9.56 -5.68
N GLU A 41 -18.01 -10.27 -4.65
CA GLU A 41 -18.01 -9.78 -3.27
C GLU A 41 -17.05 -8.61 -3.08
N ILE A 42 -15.87 -8.69 -3.70
CA ILE A 42 -14.86 -7.62 -3.70
C ILE A 42 -15.44 -6.35 -4.34
N ASN A 43 -16.04 -6.46 -5.53
CA ASN A 43 -16.69 -5.33 -6.21
C ASN A 43 -17.84 -4.75 -5.37
N LYS A 44 -18.63 -5.61 -4.73
CA LYS A 44 -19.75 -5.18 -3.87
C LYS A 44 -19.26 -4.46 -2.61
N ALA A 45 -18.19 -4.96 -1.99
CA ALA A 45 -17.58 -4.36 -0.81
C ALA A 45 -16.89 -3.03 -1.15
N TYR A 46 -16.14 -2.98 -2.26
CA TYR A 46 -15.52 -1.78 -2.81
C TYR A 46 -16.56 -0.65 -2.98
N ARG A 47 -17.66 -0.92 -3.69
CA ARG A 47 -18.74 0.06 -3.90
C ARG A 47 -19.30 0.60 -2.59
N ARG A 48 -19.52 -0.27 -1.60
CA ARG A 48 -20.02 0.14 -0.27
C ARG A 48 -19.02 1.02 0.47
N ARG A 49 -17.74 0.63 0.46
CA ARG A 49 -16.66 1.38 1.11
C ARG A 49 -16.48 2.76 0.47
N CYS A 50 -16.54 2.86 -0.85
CA CYS A 50 -16.47 4.16 -1.54
C CYS A 50 -17.61 5.11 -1.15
N LEU A 51 -18.81 4.60 -0.85
CA LEU A 51 -19.95 5.40 -0.39
C LEU A 51 -19.81 5.87 1.08
N ILE A 52 -19.10 5.10 1.90
CA ILE A 52 -18.85 5.41 3.32
C ILE A 52 -17.70 6.41 3.45
N PHE A 53 -16.61 6.18 2.73
CA PHE A 53 -15.41 7.01 2.73
C PHE A 53 -15.39 8.02 1.58
N HIS A 54 -16.56 8.48 1.12
CA HIS A 54 -16.62 9.52 0.11
C HIS A 54 -16.34 10.89 0.75
N PRO A 55 -15.33 11.66 0.31
CA PRO A 55 -14.99 12.94 0.93
C PRO A 55 -16.12 13.98 0.84
N ASP A 56 -17.08 13.80 -0.07
CA ASP A 56 -18.26 14.68 -0.21
C ASP A 56 -19.29 14.54 0.93
N ARG A 57 -19.34 13.37 1.62
CA ARG A 57 -20.25 13.18 2.76
C ARG A 57 -19.68 13.67 4.08
N HIS A 58 -18.39 14.00 4.11
CA HIS A 58 -17.68 14.45 5.31
C HIS A 58 -17.55 15.96 5.30
N SER A 59 -18.11 16.61 6.33
CA SER A 59 -18.08 18.07 6.48
C SER A 59 -16.80 18.54 7.18
N ASP A 60 -16.22 17.67 8.00
CA ASP A 60 -15.02 17.92 8.79
C ASP A 60 -13.75 17.61 7.98
N GLU A 61 -12.71 18.43 8.17
CA GLU A 61 -11.45 18.29 7.42
C GLU A 61 -10.66 17.04 7.81
N ASP A 62 -10.77 16.59 9.07
CA ASP A 62 -10.09 15.38 9.54
C ASP A 62 -10.74 14.11 8.97
N ASP A 63 -12.07 14.01 9.00
CA ASP A 63 -12.81 12.91 8.37
C ASP A 63 -12.56 12.85 6.86
N LYS A 64 -12.48 14.00 6.19
CA LYS A 64 -12.11 14.07 4.76
C LYS A 64 -10.74 13.46 4.49
N LYS A 65 -9.73 13.79 5.30
CA LYS A 65 -8.37 13.27 5.14
C LYS A 65 -8.30 11.77 5.39
N GLU A 66 -9.02 11.27 6.40
CA GLU A 66 -9.08 9.83 6.65
C GLU A 66 -9.84 9.08 5.55
N ALA A 67 -10.98 9.62 5.12
CA ALA A 67 -11.76 9.10 4.02
C ALA A 67 -10.94 9.02 2.73
N GLU A 68 -10.18 10.07 2.40
CA GLU A 68 -9.29 10.09 1.24
C GLU A 68 -8.17 9.04 1.34
N LYS A 69 -7.50 8.92 2.50
CA LYS A 69 -6.47 7.88 2.70
C LYS A 69 -7.03 6.48 2.48
N ILE A 70 -8.20 6.19 3.05
CA ILE A 70 -8.87 4.89 2.92
C ILE A 70 -9.32 4.68 1.47
N PHE A 71 -9.86 5.70 0.81
CA PHE A 71 -10.29 5.65 -0.58
C PHE A 71 -9.13 5.35 -1.54
N VAL A 72 -7.99 6.02 -1.39
CA VAL A 72 -6.78 5.76 -2.18
C VAL A 72 -6.30 4.32 -1.99
N ARG A 73 -6.31 3.81 -0.76
CA ARG A 73 -5.98 2.41 -0.46
C ARG A 73 -6.94 1.43 -1.13
N LEU A 74 -8.25 1.69 -1.06
CA LEU A 74 -9.28 0.86 -1.71
C LEU A 74 -9.11 0.83 -3.23
N ARG A 75 -8.80 1.97 -3.85
CA ARG A 75 -8.56 2.05 -5.30
C ARG A 75 -7.34 1.23 -5.69
N ARG A 76 -6.24 1.43 -4.98
CA ARG A 76 -4.98 0.70 -5.21
C ARG A 76 -5.17 -0.81 -5.04
N ALA A 77 -5.93 -1.22 -4.03
CA ALA A 77 -6.29 -2.61 -3.78
C ALA A 77 -7.06 -3.24 -4.95
N HIS A 78 -8.06 -2.53 -5.47
CA HIS A 78 -8.89 -2.97 -6.57
C HIS A 78 -8.13 -3.04 -7.90
N GLU A 79 -7.16 -2.14 -8.12
CA GLU A 79 -6.29 -2.17 -9.30
C GLU A 79 -5.24 -3.30 -9.26
N SER A 80 -4.84 -3.74 -8.07
CA SER A 80 -3.85 -4.82 -7.90
C SER A 80 -4.41 -6.25 -7.93
N MET A 81 -5.73 -6.40 -8.02
CA MET A 81 -6.42 -7.69 -7.88
C MET A 81 -6.98 -8.21 -9.19
#